data_AF-A0A543JLP2-F1
#
_entry.id   AF-A0A543JLP2-F1
#
_cell.length_a   1.000
_cell.length_b   1.000
_cell.length_c   1.000
_cell.angle_alpha   90.00
_cell.angle_beta   90.00
_cell.angle_gamma   90.00
#
_symmetry.space_group_name_H-M   'P 1'
#
loop_
_entity.id
_entity.type
_entity.pdbx_description
1 polymer ?
#
loop_
_entity_poly.entity_id
_entity_poly.type
_entity_poly.pdbx_seq_one_letter_code
_entity_poly.pdbx_strand_id
1 'polypeptide(L)'
;MSRHLSTCRVEPWGLRLECPTPEDPFSDSEVTWLMPSLGLRLTHQRPRSRHARSGPSVLSAVRVQRDGRAWRTTDLLLGLAVPGGTTARIVRCEEFAAAVAGRVLGPGDADQALRTVHRTLEEVSLHRHDLGSWLTHRGIYDVWPSL
;
A
#
# COMPACT_ATOMS: atom_id res chain seq x y z
N MET A 1 -2.25 -2.87 -20.09
CA MET A 1 -3.43 -1.97 -19.96
C MET A 1 -2.97 -0.67 -19.30
N SER A 2 -3.31 0.48 -19.87
CA SER A 2 -3.19 1.78 -19.20
C SER A 2 -4.50 2.11 -18.49
N ARG A 3 -4.43 2.71 -17.31
CA ARG A 3 -5.60 3.22 -16.56
C ARG A 3 -5.49 4.74 -16.47
N HIS A 4 -6.62 5.43 -16.62
CA HIS A 4 -6.68 6.87 -16.44
C HIS A 4 -6.79 7.21 -14.96
N LEU A 5 -5.96 8.14 -14.49
CA LEU A 5 -5.98 8.61 -13.11
C LEU A 5 -6.93 9.79 -13.00
N SER A 6 -7.79 9.79 -11.98
CA SER A 6 -8.61 10.96 -11.65
C SER A 6 -7.80 12.00 -10.88
N THR A 7 -6.84 11.56 -10.06
CA THR A 7 -5.90 12.42 -9.33
C THR A 7 -4.50 11.84 -9.33
N CYS A 8 -3.50 12.71 -9.49
CA CYS A 8 -2.07 12.41 -9.33
C CYS A 8 -1.40 13.64 -8.70
N ARG A 9 -0.94 13.53 -7.45
CA ARG A 9 -0.36 14.64 -6.67
C ARG A 9 0.94 14.20 -6.01
N VAL A 10 2.02 14.93 -6.29
CA VAL A 10 3.31 14.74 -5.62
C VAL A 10 3.26 15.46 -4.28
N GLU A 11 3.60 14.75 -3.22
CA GLU A 11 3.64 15.25 -1.85
C GLU A 11 5.10 15.19 -1.32
N PRO A 12 5.45 15.93 -0.24
CA PRO A 12 6.80 15.88 0.33
C PRO A 12 7.24 14.46 0.73
N TRP A 13 6.30 13.63 1.19
CA TRP A 13 6.54 12.25 1.59
C TRP A 13 6.48 11.24 0.43
N GLY A 14 5.99 11.63 -0.76
CA GLY A 14 5.82 10.70 -1.87
C GLY A 14 4.83 11.11 -2.96
N LEU A 15 3.94 10.19 -3.34
CA LEU A 15 3.00 10.37 -4.46
C LEU A 15 1.64 9.80 -4.08
N ARG A 16 0.59 10.62 -4.25
CA ARG A 16 -0.81 10.24 -4.08
C ARG A 16 -1.51 10.10 -5.43
N LEU A 17 -2.16 8.96 -5.63
CA LEU A 17 -2.88 8.60 -6.84
C LEU A 17 -4.32 8.20 -6.49
N GLU A 18 -5.26 8.50 -7.39
CA GLU A 18 -6.59 7.92 -7.38
C GLU A 18 -6.95 7.45 -8.79
N CYS A 19 -7.44 6.22 -8.90
CA CYS A 19 -7.77 5.58 -10.16
C CYS A 19 -9.19 4.98 -10.10
N PRO A 20 -10.14 5.42 -10.95
CA PRO A 20 -11.47 4.82 -11.02
C PRO A 20 -11.43 3.34 -11.39
N THR A 21 -12.37 2.57 -10.85
CA THR A 21 -12.59 1.14 -11.12
C THR A 21 -14.00 0.91 -11.70
N PRO A 22 -14.32 1.39 -12.91
CA PRO A 22 -15.67 1.32 -13.46
C PRO A 22 -16.16 -0.13 -13.66
N GLU A 23 -15.24 -1.05 -13.92
CA GLU A 23 -15.52 -2.48 -14.13
C GLU A 23 -15.66 -3.25 -12.80
N ASP A 24 -15.33 -2.64 -11.65
CA ASP A 24 -15.50 -3.26 -10.33
C ASP A 24 -16.91 -2.92 -9.79
N PRO A 25 -17.76 -3.94 -9.53
CA PRO A 25 -19.12 -3.72 -9.03
C PRO A 25 -19.15 -3.24 -7.57
N PHE A 26 -18.07 -3.43 -6.79
CA PHE A 26 -17.99 -3.11 -5.37
C PHE A 26 -17.20 -1.83 -5.09
N SER A 27 -16.17 -1.56 -5.90
CA SER A 27 -15.24 -0.43 -5.71
C SER A 27 -15.52 0.68 -6.72
N ASP A 28 -15.57 1.93 -6.27
CA ASP A 28 -15.67 3.10 -7.14
C ASP A 28 -14.30 3.56 -7.65
N SER A 29 -13.32 3.57 -6.75
CA SER A 29 -11.95 3.94 -7.06
C SER A 29 -10.94 3.25 -6.15
N GLU A 30 -9.70 3.16 -6.64
CA GLU A 30 -8.54 2.77 -5.86
C GLU A 30 -7.74 4.03 -5.51
N VAL A 31 -7.53 4.26 -4.21
CA VAL A 31 -6.61 5.28 -3.70
C VAL A 31 -5.28 4.62 -3.37
N THR A 32 -4.19 5.18 -3.91
CA THR A 32 -2.83 4.65 -3.71
C THR A 32 -1.86 5.74 -3.28
N TRP A 33 -1.13 5.52 -2.19
CA TRP A 33 0.01 6.35 -1.78
C TRP A 33 1.31 5.57 -1.93
N LEU A 34 2.28 6.16 -2.63
CA LEU A 34 3.65 5.65 -2.72
C LEU A 34 4.52 6.43 -1.74
N MET A 35 5.24 5.71 -0.87
CA MET A 35 6.11 6.26 0.16
C MET A 35 7.53 5.71 -0.04
N PRO A 36 8.35 6.33 -0.92
CA PRO A 36 9.65 5.78 -1.33
C PRO A 36 10.63 5.58 -0.17
N SER A 37 10.68 6.53 0.76
CA SER A 37 11.56 6.48 1.94
C SER A 37 11.24 5.29 2.85
N LEU A 38 10.00 4.81 2.82
CA LEU A 38 9.55 3.66 3.60
C LEU A 38 9.61 2.35 2.81
N GLY A 39 9.77 2.41 1.48
CA GLY A 39 9.64 1.24 0.61
C GLY A 39 8.23 0.68 0.57
N LEU A 40 7.20 1.53 0.73
CA LEU A 40 5.82 1.11 0.89
C LEU A 40 4.89 1.72 -0.18
N ARG A 41 3.92 0.92 -0.61
CA ARG A 41 2.71 1.37 -1.31
C ARG A 41 1.52 1.06 -0.43
N LEU A 42 0.75 2.09 -0.10
CA LEU A 42 -0.51 1.96 0.62
C LEU A 42 -1.66 2.02 -0.38
N THR A 43 -2.52 1.01 -0.40
CA THR A 43 -3.67 0.92 -1.31
C THR A 43 -4.96 0.72 -0.53
N HIS A 44 -6.04 1.39 -0.95
CA HIS A 44 -7.39 1.21 -0.42
C HIS A 44 -8.44 1.34 -1.51
N GLN A 45 -9.39 0.42 -1.53
CA GLN A 45 -10.54 0.46 -2.43
C GLN A 45 -11.67 1.25 -1.79
N ARG A 46 -12.07 2.35 -2.42
CA ARG A 46 -13.25 3.11 -1.99
C ARG A 46 -14.51 2.36 -2.39
N PRO A 47 -15.40 2.03 -1.44
CA PRO A 47 -16.63 1.35 -1.77
C PRO A 47 -17.54 2.25 -2.60
N ARG A 48 -18.24 1.65 -3.57
CA ARG A 48 -19.20 2.36 -4.43
C ARG A 48 -20.46 2.80 -3.68
N SER A 49 -20.85 2.06 -2.63
CA SER A 49 -21.94 2.43 -1.74
C SER A 49 -21.40 2.92 -0.41
N ARG A 50 -21.93 4.04 0.08
CA ARG A 50 -21.62 4.57 1.43
C ARG A 50 -21.98 3.60 2.57
N HIS A 51 -22.83 2.61 2.30
CA HIS A 51 -23.23 1.59 3.29
C HIS A 51 -22.45 0.29 3.13
N ALA A 52 -21.64 0.15 2.06
CA ALA A 52 -20.79 -1.01 1.90
C ALA A 52 -19.59 -0.89 2.82
N ARG A 53 -19.16 -2.02 3.40
CA ARG A 53 -17.93 -2.06 4.20
C ARG A 53 -16.74 -1.95 3.27
N SER A 54 -15.85 -1.02 3.57
CA SER A 54 -14.55 -0.92 2.91
C SER A 54 -13.71 -2.16 3.21
N GLY A 55 -12.92 -2.60 2.23
CA GLY A 55 -11.88 -3.60 2.44
C GLY A 55 -10.75 -3.05 3.32
N PRO A 56 -9.86 -3.93 3.83
CA PRO A 56 -8.69 -3.49 4.57
C PRO A 56 -7.78 -2.61 3.69
N SER A 57 -7.13 -1.63 4.31
CA SER A 57 -6.03 -0.93 3.66
C SER A 57 -4.81 -1.86 3.60
N VAL A 58 -4.07 -1.86 2.49
CA VAL A 58 -2.91 -2.76 2.30
C VAL A 58 -1.63 -1.97 2.11
N LEU A 59 -0.65 -2.20 2.98
CA LEU A 59 0.72 -1.72 2.88
C LEU A 59 1.57 -2.79 2.19
N SER A 60 1.88 -2.61 0.90
CA SER A 60 2.71 -3.50 0.11
C SER A 60 4.17 -3.05 0.13
N ALA A 61 5.11 -4.00 0.26
CA ALA A 61 6.52 -3.70 0.05
C ALA A 61 6.80 -3.43 -1.43
N VAL A 62 7.48 -2.32 -1.71
CA VAL A 62 7.78 -1.88 -3.07
C VAL A 62 9.16 -1.24 -3.17
N ARG A 63 9.73 -1.28 -4.36
CA ARG A 63 10.81 -0.37 -4.75
C ARG A 63 10.21 0.75 -5.59
N VAL A 64 10.43 2.00 -5.20
CA VAL A 64 9.96 3.17 -5.95
C VAL A 64 11.16 3.92 -6.51
N GLN A 65 11.12 4.18 -7.81
CA GLN A 65 12.11 4.96 -8.53
C GLN A 65 11.42 6.17 -9.14
N ARG A 66 11.99 7.36 -8.95
CA ARG A 66 11.51 8.60 -9.56
C ARG A 66 12.51 9.04 -10.61
N ASP A 67 12.03 9.22 -11.84
CA ASP A 67 12.79 9.72 -12.97
C ASP A 67 12.09 10.98 -13.52
N GLY A 68 12.54 12.14 -13.06
CA GLY A 68 11.89 13.43 -13.34
C GLY A 68 10.41 13.45 -12.90
N ARG A 69 9.51 13.40 -13.89
CA ARG A 69 8.05 13.35 -13.70
C ARG A 69 7.48 11.92 -13.70
N ALA A 70 8.27 10.92 -14.09
CA ALA A 70 7.86 9.53 -14.10
C ALA A 70 8.15 8.86 -12.76
N TRP A 71 7.21 8.02 -12.32
CA TRP A 71 7.35 7.19 -11.14
C TRP A 71 7.23 5.73 -11.56
N ARG A 72 8.23 4.92 -11.21
CA ARG A 72 8.25 3.49 -11.45
C ARG A 72 8.20 2.78 -10.12
N THR A 73 7.28 1.83 -9.99
CA THR A 73 7.12 1.03 -8.79
C THR A 73 7.28 -0.44 -9.15
N THR A 74 8.13 -1.16 -8.42
CA THR A 74 8.26 -2.61 -8.48
C THR A 74 7.60 -3.19 -7.23
N ASP A 75 6.57 -4.02 -7.40
CA ASP A 75 5.91 -4.73 -6.29
C ASP A 75 6.79 -5.90 -5.83
N LEU A 76 7.10 -5.95 -4.54
CA LEU A 76 7.89 -7.04 -3.94
C LEU A 76 6.99 -8.14 -3.36
N LEU A 77 5.70 -8.13 -3.71
CA LEU A 77 4.70 -9.18 -3.53
C LEU A 77 4.34 -9.55 -2.08
N LEU A 78 5.02 -9.02 -1.08
CA LEU A 78 4.62 -9.13 0.32
C LEU A 78 3.84 -7.89 0.77
N GLY A 79 2.88 -8.05 1.68
CA GLY A 79 2.14 -6.90 2.21
C GLY A 79 1.60 -7.10 3.61
N LEU A 80 1.02 -6.03 4.15
CA LEU A 80 0.39 -5.96 5.45
C LEU A 80 -1.02 -5.37 5.28
N ALA A 81 -2.04 -6.15 5.62
CA ALA A 81 -3.42 -5.67 5.68
C ALA A 81 -3.70 -5.02 7.04
N VAL A 82 -4.28 -3.83 7.02
CA VAL A 82 -4.73 -3.07 8.20
C VAL A 82 -6.24 -2.85 8.07
N PRO A 83 -7.06 -3.70 8.71
CA PRO A 83 -8.52 -3.69 8.50
C PRO A 83 -9.27 -2.53 9.17
N GLY A 84 -8.62 -1.81 10.08
CA GLY A 84 -9.30 -0.86 10.96
C GLY A 84 -10.03 -1.57 12.10
N GLY A 85 -9.75 -1.18 13.35
CA GLY A 85 -10.38 -1.78 14.53
C GLY A 85 -9.96 -3.21 14.87
N THR A 86 -9.06 -3.83 14.09
CA THR A 86 -8.48 -5.15 14.40
C THR A 86 -6.99 -5.18 14.07
N THR A 87 -6.30 -6.22 14.58
CA THR A 87 -4.86 -6.43 14.40
C THR A 87 -4.47 -6.55 12.93
N ALA A 88 -3.40 -5.84 12.55
CA ALA A 88 -2.81 -5.92 11.23
C ALA A 88 -2.23 -7.32 10.96
N ARG A 89 -2.28 -7.79 9.70
CA ARG A 89 -1.84 -9.15 9.33
C ARG A 89 -1.01 -9.13 8.06
N ILE A 90 0.08 -9.91 8.05
CA ILE A 90 0.87 -10.12 6.84
C ILE A 90 -0.01 -10.87 5.83
N VAL A 91 0.00 -10.42 4.58
CA VAL A 91 -0.79 -10.96 3.47
C VAL A 91 0.09 -11.18 2.25
N ARG A 92 -0.44 -11.94 1.28
CA ARG A 92 0.24 -12.34 0.04
C ARG A 92 1.47 -13.24 0.24
N CYS A 93 1.50 -14.00 1.33
CA CYS A 93 2.62 -14.88 1.67
C CYS A 93 2.81 -16.00 0.63
N GLU A 94 1.71 -16.54 0.09
CA GLU A 94 1.76 -17.62 -0.91
C GLU A 94 2.35 -17.12 -2.22
N GLU A 95 1.89 -15.98 -2.72
CA GLU A 95 2.39 -15.34 -3.93
C GLU A 95 3.86 -14.93 -3.79
N PHE A 96 4.22 -14.37 -2.62
CA PHE A 96 5.61 -14.05 -2.30
C PHE A 96 6.50 -15.30 -2.31
N ALA A 97 6.08 -16.37 -1.62
CA ALA A 97 6.83 -17.63 -1.55
C ALA A 97 6.99 -18.26 -2.94
N ALA A 98 5.93 -18.28 -3.74
CA ALA A 98 5.96 -18.77 -5.11
C ALA A 98 6.92 -17.94 -5.99
N ALA A 99 6.92 -16.62 -5.86
CA ALA A 99 7.80 -15.74 -6.63
C ALA A 99 9.28 -15.92 -6.26
N VAL A 100 9.59 -16.15 -4.98
CA VAL A 100 10.95 -16.47 -4.52
C VAL A 100 11.39 -17.84 -5.04
N ALA A 101 10.55 -18.87 -4.87
CA ALA A 101 10.83 -20.22 -5.33
C ALA A 101 11.02 -20.29 -6.86
N GLY A 102 10.19 -19.55 -7.60
CA GLY A 102 10.27 -19.41 -9.05
C GLY A 102 11.35 -18.46 -9.55
N ARG A 103 12.15 -17.84 -8.66
CA ARG A 103 13.19 -16.85 -8.98
C ARG A 103 12.68 -15.61 -9.74
N VAL A 104 11.39 -15.33 -9.66
CA VAL A 104 10.79 -14.07 -10.14
C VAL A 104 11.25 -12.92 -9.24
N LEU A 105 11.35 -13.17 -7.93
CA LEU A 105 12.01 -12.27 -6.98
C LEU A 105 13.41 -12.79 -6.66
N GLY A 106 14.41 -11.93 -6.85
CA GLY A 106 15.78 -12.21 -6.43
C GLY A 106 15.92 -12.20 -4.89
N PRO A 107 16.97 -12.85 -4.33
CA PRO A 107 17.14 -12.93 -2.87
C PRO A 107 17.19 -11.57 -2.16
N GLY A 108 17.82 -10.55 -2.77
CA GLY A 108 17.87 -9.21 -2.20
C GLY A 108 16.51 -8.51 -2.16
N ASP A 109 15.68 -8.71 -3.18
CA ASP A 109 14.32 -8.16 -3.23
C ASP A 109 13.41 -8.85 -2.20
N ALA A 110 13.61 -10.16 -2.01
CA ALA A 110 12.90 -10.93 -0.99
C ALA A 110 13.26 -10.49 0.44
N ASP A 111 14.54 -10.32 0.76
CA ASP A 111 15.00 -9.80 2.05
C ASP A 111 14.48 -8.38 2.30
N GLN A 112 14.53 -7.51 1.28
CA GLN A 112 13.97 -6.16 1.36
C GLN A 112 12.47 -6.18 1.66
N ALA A 113 11.70 -7.05 1.03
CA ALA A 113 10.27 -7.19 1.26
C ALA A 113 9.97 -7.60 2.70
N LEU A 114 10.64 -8.63 3.20
CA LEU A 114 10.50 -9.15 4.56
C LEU A 114 10.83 -8.07 5.59
N ARG A 115 12.00 -7.43 5.49
CA ARG A 115 12.42 -6.36 6.42
C ARG A 115 11.43 -5.21 6.43
N THR A 116 10.95 -4.81 5.25
CA THR A 116 10.01 -3.69 5.11
C THR A 116 8.69 -4.01 5.78
N VAL A 117 8.10 -5.18 5.50
CA VAL A 117 6.80 -5.57 6.06
C VAL A 117 6.89 -5.82 7.56
N HIS A 118 7.92 -6.51 8.04
CA HIS A 118 8.09 -6.78 9.48
C HIS A 118 8.32 -5.51 10.29
N ARG A 119 9.20 -4.60 9.83
CA ARG A 119 9.38 -3.29 10.47
C ARG A 119 8.06 -2.52 10.51
N THR A 120 7.32 -2.52 9.41
CA THR A 120 6.03 -1.81 9.33
C THR A 120 5.01 -2.42 10.29
N LEU A 121 4.95 -3.75 10.40
CA LEU A 121 4.07 -4.44 11.35
C LEU A 121 4.41 -4.06 12.79
N GLU A 122 5.70 -4.06 13.16
CA GLU A 122 6.16 -3.66 14.50
C GLU A 122 5.69 -2.24 14.84
N GLU A 123 5.96 -1.28 13.95
CA GLU A 123 5.56 0.11 14.16
C GLU A 123 4.05 0.28 14.22
N VAL A 124 3.31 -0.31 13.28
CA VAL A 124 1.83 -0.26 13.28
C VAL A 124 1.28 -0.88 14.57
N SER A 125 1.92 -1.91 15.12
CA SER A 125 1.54 -2.51 16.40
C SER A 125 1.77 -1.56 17.58
N LEU A 126 2.86 -0.79 17.58
CA LEU A 126 3.10 0.27 18.59
C LEU A 126 2.01 1.36 18.56
N HIS A 127 1.37 1.56 17.40
CA HIS A 127 0.23 2.45 17.22
C HIS A 127 -1.13 1.74 17.32
N ARG A 128 -1.19 0.61 18.05
CA ARG A 128 -2.43 -0.17 18.29
C ARG A 128 -3.16 -0.59 17.01
N HIS A 129 -2.40 -0.82 15.94
CA HIS A 129 -2.91 -1.14 14.61
C HIS A 129 -3.77 -0.05 13.97
N ASP A 130 -3.64 1.20 14.44
CA ASP A 130 -4.30 2.36 13.84
C ASP A 130 -3.42 2.97 12.74
N LEU A 131 -3.89 2.86 11.51
CA LEU A 131 -3.15 3.33 10.33
C LEU A 131 -2.96 4.84 10.33
N GLY A 132 -3.99 5.60 10.74
CA GLY A 132 -3.93 7.07 10.78
C GLY A 132 -2.90 7.59 11.78
N SER A 133 -2.87 6.99 12.98
CA SER A 133 -1.89 7.30 14.02
C SER A 133 -0.47 6.97 13.58
N TRP A 134 -0.26 5.82 12.92
CA TRP A 134 1.06 5.46 12.38
C TRP A 134 1.50 6.42 11.25
N LEU A 135 0.62 6.78 10.32
CA LEU A 135 0.92 7.76 9.27
C LEU A 135 1.29 9.13 9.86
N THR A 136 0.54 9.57 10.86
CA THR A 136 0.81 10.82 11.59
C THR A 136 2.17 10.78 12.29
N HIS A 137 2.52 9.66 12.92
CA HIS A 137 3.84 9.45 13.51
C HIS A 137 4.98 9.48 12.48
N ARG A 138 4.71 9.06 11.24
CA ARG A 138 5.63 9.19 10.10
C ARG A 138 5.69 10.60 9.49
N GLY A 139 5.00 11.58 10.06
CA GLY A 139 4.94 12.95 9.55
C GLY A 139 4.04 13.11 8.33
N ILE A 140 3.14 12.14 8.09
CA ILE A 140 2.15 12.18 7.01
C ILE A 140 0.81 12.58 7.63
N TYR A 141 0.51 13.88 7.59
CA TYR A 141 -0.71 14.46 8.18
C TYR A 141 -1.90 14.50 7.21
N ASP A 142 -1.72 13.98 6.00
CA ASP A 142 -2.79 13.89 5.03
C ASP A 142 -3.90 12.97 5.51
N VAL A 143 -5.14 13.33 5.18
CA VAL A 143 -6.30 12.47 5.45
C VAL A 143 -6.22 11.26 4.54
N TRP A 144 -5.76 10.14 5.09
CA TRP A 144 -5.99 8.82 4.51
C TRP A 144 -7.51 8.59 4.49
N PRO A 145 -8.10 8.01 3.42
CA PRO A 145 -9.52 7.71 3.40
C PRO A 145 -9.90 7.03 4.72
N SER A 146 -10.85 7.63 5.43
CA SER A 146 -11.36 7.12 6.69
C SER A 146 -11.89 5.70 6.45
N LEU A 147 -11.43 4.77 7.30
CA LEU A 147 -11.86 3.37 7.36
C LEU A 147 -13.39 3.24 7.47
#